data_AF-A0A1A8A4S4-F1
#
_entry.id   AF-A0A1A8A4S4-F1
#
_cell.length_a   1.000
_cell.length_b   1.000
_cell.length_c   1.000
_cell.angle_alpha   90.00
_cell.angle_beta   90.00
_cell.angle_gamma   90.00
#
_symmetry.space_group_name_H-M   'P 1'
#
loop_
_entity.id
_entity.type
_entity.pdbx_description
1 polymer ?
#
loop_
_entity_poly.entity_id
_entity_poly.type
_entity_poly.pdbx_seq_one_letter_code
_entity_poly.pdbx_strand_id
1 'polypeptide(L)'
;RPSGEKGRSAGSSSCQQRIWELEEVMEEYLKRCRINLSDKSRLIQDSFRLENQFSLLLTQLKACLLGGDCDSRSLRHWACGAAFHTQMLAHLSRLEEKAEPFSARAALDQYKQDLKQIIPAYRNYRSNTVVVVKCRGVLLANLDPCREVPEDGTMTGLTVMDRETGKSVSIPLSTMEADIRRRCNDSDHNALNLDLITSDQYAQAYLDHLFSSKGPLAELENYFTQIDERLGMQRYDKQSKSKNAIREMTEQRGEVHLSDMVEGNTEQQKIGAKEIGEWTTEHTDGAASLKLSIVETQPEESLSQAD
;
A
#
# COMPACT_ATOMS: atom_id res chain seq x y z
N ARG A 1 -46.50 17.02 18.29
CA ARG A 1 -45.10 17.49 18.34
C ARG A 1 -44.33 16.60 17.38
N PRO A 2 -43.97 17.05 16.17
CA PRO A 2 -43.26 16.19 15.23
C PRO A 2 -41.78 16.19 15.60
N SER A 3 -41.23 14.99 15.83
CA SER A 3 -39.80 14.76 16.05
C SER A 3 -39.08 14.82 14.72
N GLY A 4 -38.10 15.71 14.63
CA GLY A 4 -37.35 16.01 13.40
C GLY A 4 -36.61 14.80 12.86
N GLU A 5 -37.05 14.33 11.69
CA GLU A 5 -36.21 13.56 10.79
C GLU A 5 -35.09 14.48 10.30
N LYS A 6 -33.89 14.24 10.82
CA LYS A 6 -32.67 14.86 10.32
C LYS A 6 -32.44 14.28 8.92
N GLY A 7 -32.77 15.08 7.91
CA GLY A 7 -32.71 14.68 6.51
C GLY A 7 -31.39 13.98 6.18
N ARG A 8 -31.49 12.73 5.72
CA ARG A 8 -30.39 12.06 5.04
C ARG A 8 -30.14 12.84 3.76
N SER A 9 -28.95 13.45 3.66
CA SER A 9 -28.49 14.12 2.45
C SER A 9 -28.59 13.15 1.27
N ALA A 10 -29.43 13.50 0.28
CA ALA A 10 -29.49 12.83 -1.00
C ALA A 10 -28.11 12.98 -1.67
N GLY A 11 -27.29 11.93 -1.63
CA GLY A 11 -25.94 11.92 -2.20
C GLY A 11 -24.92 11.04 -1.48
N SER A 12 -25.22 10.53 -0.28
CA SER A 12 -24.28 9.65 0.45
C SER A 12 -24.31 8.22 -0.09
N SER A 13 -23.66 7.97 -1.23
CA SER A 13 -23.19 6.61 -1.56
C SER A 13 -22.29 6.12 -0.42
N SER A 14 -22.50 4.92 0.12
CA SER A 14 -21.66 4.43 1.21
C SER A 14 -20.21 4.25 0.75
N CYS A 15 -19.26 4.31 1.69
CA CYS A 15 -17.84 4.01 1.44
C CYS A 15 -17.69 2.68 0.67
N GLN A 16 -18.47 1.67 1.05
CA GLN A 16 -18.48 0.36 0.41
C GLN A 16 -18.88 0.41 -1.08
N GLN A 17 -19.86 1.24 -1.46
CA GLN A 17 -20.23 1.41 -2.86
C GLN A 17 -19.07 1.97 -3.68
N ARG A 18 -18.34 2.94 -3.13
CA ARG A 18 -17.16 3.52 -3.79
C ARG A 18 -16.00 2.55 -3.91
N ILE A 19 -15.86 1.64 -2.95
CA ILE A 19 -14.88 0.54 -3.04
C ILE A 19 -15.22 -0.37 -4.22
N TRP A 20 -16.48 -0.79 -4.36
CA TRP A 20 -16.92 -1.63 -5.49
C TRP A 20 -16.70 -0.94 -6.84
N GLU A 21 -17.09 0.33 -6.95
CA GLU A 21 -16.87 1.11 -8.18
C GLU A 21 -15.38 1.25 -8.52
N LEU A 22 -14.52 1.43 -7.51
CA LEU A 22 -13.08 1.48 -7.71
C LEU A 22 -12.54 0.15 -8.27
N GLU A 23 -12.98 -0.97 -7.71
CA GLU A 23 -12.60 -2.31 -8.19
C GLU A 23 -13.07 -2.55 -9.64
N GLU A 24 -14.29 -2.13 -9.99
CA GLU A 24 -14.80 -2.22 -11.36
C GLU A 24 -13.97 -1.38 -12.35
N VAL A 25 -13.57 -0.16 -11.96
CA VAL A 25 -12.73 0.70 -12.80
C VAL A 25 -11.31 0.11 -12.95
N MET A 26 -10.77 -0.53 -11.92
CA MET A 26 -9.52 -1.30 -11.98
C MET A 26 -9.61 -2.47 -12.96
N GLU A 27 -10.66 -3.27 -12.85
CA GLU A 27 -10.86 -4.40 -13.76
C GLU A 27 -11.06 -3.96 -15.19
N GLU A 28 -11.85 -2.91 -15.43
CA GLU A 28 -12.10 -2.37 -16.75
C GLU A 28 -10.79 -1.83 -17.37
N TYR A 29 -9.93 -1.16 -16.60
CA TYR A 29 -8.61 -0.74 -17.09
C TYR A 29 -7.77 -1.93 -17.56
N LEU A 30 -7.63 -2.95 -16.72
CA LEU A 30 -6.84 -4.15 -17.06
C LEU A 30 -7.41 -4.87 -18.28
N LYS A 31 -8.74 -4.92 -18.41
CA LYS A 31 -9.42 -5.46 -19.60
C LYS A 31 -9.10 -4.65 -20.86
N ARG A 32 -9.14 -3.31 -20.79
CA ARG A 32 -8.75 -2.45 -21.93
C ARG A 32 -7.29 -2.63 -22.33
N CYS A 33 -6.39 -2.79 -21.36
CA CYS A 33 -5.00 -3.13 -21.65
C CYS A 33 -4.91 -4.41 -22.48
N ARG A 34 -5.60 -5.49 -22.08
CA ARG A 34 -5.58 -6.78 -22.79
C ARG A 34 -6.17 -6.71 -24.20
N ILE A 35 -7.30 -6.02 -24.37
CA ILE A 35 -8.00 -5.94 -25.66
C ILE A 35 -7.22 -5.08 -26.66
N ASN A 36 -6.62 -3.98 -26.20
CA ASN A 36 -6.00 -2.97 -27.06
C ASN A 36 -4.46 -3.00 -27.04
N LEU A 37 -3.83 -4.14 -26.71
CA LEU A 37 -2.36 -4.25 -26.65
C LEU A 37 -1.68 -3.81 -27.96
N SER A 38 -2.30 -4.11 -29.11
CA SER A 38 -1.81 -3.75 -30.44
C SER A 38 -2.27 -2.37 -30.92
N ASP A 39 -3.29 -1.78 -30.29
CA ASP A 39 -3.85 -0.47 -30.64
C ASP A 39 -3.53 0.56 -29.56
N LYS A 40 -2.31 1.09 -29.68
CA LYS A 40 -1.75 2.07 -28.76
C LYS A 40 -2.61 3.34 -28.62
N SER A 41 -3.18 3.83 -29.72
CA SER A 41 -3.99 5.06 -29.72
C SER A 41 -5.27 4.85 -28.89
N ARG A 42 -5.95 3.73 -29.14
CA ARG A 42 -7.17 3.37 -28.40
C ARG A 42 -6.90 3.11 -26.93
N LEU A 43 -5.77 2.48 -26.60
CA LEU A 43 -5.38 2.25 -25.21
C LEU A 43 -5.10 3.57 -24.46
N ILE A 44 -4.48 4.56 -25.10
CA ILE A 44 -4.28 5.90 -24.53
C ILE A 44 -5.63 6.56 -24.24
N GLN A 45 -6.55 6.55 -25.21
CA GLN A 45 -7.87 7.14 -25.05
C GLN A 45 -8.68 6.48 -23.91
N ASP A 46 -8.68 5.15 -23.86
CA ASP A 46 -9.34 4.40 -22.78
C ASP A 46 -8.71 4.69 -21.41
N SER A 47 -7.39 4.82 -21.35
CA SER A 47 -6.66 5.18 -20.11
C SER A 47 -7.06 6.55 -19.60
N PHE A 48 -7.13 7.58 -20.47
CA PHE A 48 -7.57 8.93 -20.08
C PHE A 48 -9.01 8.96 -19.56
N ARG A 49 -9.91 8.19 -20.19
CA ARG A 49 -11.31 8.11 -19.75
C ARG A 49 -11.45 7.48 -18.36
N LEU A 50 -10.64 6.46 -18.07
CA LEU A 50 -10.67 5.75 -16.79
C LEU A 50 -9.94 6.52 -15.69
N GLU A 51 -8.89 7.29 -16.03
CA GLU A 51 -8.14 8.13 -15.09
C GLU A 51 -9.04 9.09 -14.31
N ASN A 52 -9.92 9.83 -15.01
CA ASN A 52 -10.83 10.75 -14.34
C ASN A 52 -11.74 10.05 -13.32
N GLN A 53 -12.13 8.79 -13.59
CA GLN A 53 -12.95 7.99 -12.68
C GLN A 53 -12.15 7.54 -11.46
N PHE A 54 -10.90 7.09 -11.66
CA PHE A 54 -9.99 6.78 -10.56
C PHE A 54 -9.78 7.95 -9.61
N SER A 55 -9.41 9.10 -10.18
CA SER A 55 -9.14 10.32 -9.42
C SER A 55 -10.35 10.75 -8.58
N LEU A 56 -11.56 10.68 -9.15
CA LEU A 56 -12.80 10.99 -8.43
C LEU A 56 -13.09 9.99 -7.31
N LEU A 57 -13.02 8.68 -7.60
CA LEU A 57 -13.33 7.63 -6.63
C LEU A 57 -12.36 7.64 -5.44
N LEU A 58 -11.06 7.82 -5.69
CA LEU A 58 -10.07 7.92 -4.62
C LEU A 58 -10.25 9.17 -3.76
N THR A 59 -10.69 10.29 -4.35
CA THR A 59 -11.04 11.50 -3.61
C THR A 59 -12.26 11.29 -2.72
N GLN A 60 -13.29 10.62 -3.25
CA GLN A 60 -14.50 10.31 -2.49
C GLN A 60 -14.23 9.31 -1.36
N LEU A 61 -13.43 8.27 -1.62
CA LEU A 61 -13.01 7.31 -0.60
C LEU A 61 -12.21 8.00 0.51
N LYS A 62 -11.27 8.91 0.16
CA LYS A 62 -10.59 9.73 1.15
C LYS A 62 -11.59 10.50 2.02
N ALA A 63 -12.60 11.14 1.41
CA ALA A 63 -13.62 11.86 2.16
C ALA A 63 -14.42 10.94 3.10
N CYS A 64 -14.73 9.71 2.68
CA CYS A 64 -15.35 8.70 3.54
C CYS A 64 -14.45 8.32 4.74
N LEU A 65 -13.17 8.05 4.50
CA LEU A 65 -12.19 7.73 5.54
C LEU A 65 -12.08 8.86 6.57
N LEU A 66 -12.01 10.10 6.12
CA LEU A 66 -11.97 11.27 7.01
C LEU A 66 -13.33 11.56 7.69
N GLY A 67 -14.43 11.05 7.12
CA GLY A 67 -15.79 11.21 7.62
C GLY A 67 -16.24 10.18 8.67
N GLY A 68 -15.38 9.20 9.01
CA GLY A 68 -15.64 8.21 10.06
C GLY A 68 -15.66 6.75 9.60
N ASP A 69 -15.71 6.50 8.29
CA ASP A 69 -15.68 5.14 7.71
C ASP A 69 -14.24 4.63 7.53
N CYS A 70 -13.38 4.87 8.53
CA CYS A 70 -11.94 4.59 8.44
C CYS A 70 -11.57 3.20 8.95
N ASP A 71 -12.35 2.16 8.62
CA ASP A 71 -11.97 0.80 8.97
C ASP A 71 -10.74 0.32 8.17
N SER A 72 -10.09 -0.74 8.66
CA SER A 72 -8.87 -1.28 8.07
C SER A 72 -9.11 -1.77 6.64
N ARG A 73 -10.32 -2.26 6.35
CA ARG A 73 -10.71 -2.66 5.00
C ARG A 73 -10.70 -1.45 4.07
N SER A 74 -11.37 -0.36 4.42
CA SER A 74 -11.54 0.83 3.61
C SER A 74 -10.20 1.53 3.38
N LEU A 75 -9.37 1.66 4.42
CA LEU A 75 -8.01 2.18 4.31
C LEU A 75 -7.18 1.38 3.30
N ARG A 76 -7.25 0.05 3.38
CA ARG A 76 -6.54 -0.83 2.46
C ARG A 76 -7.00 -0.66 1.01
N HIS A 77 -8.31 -0.59 0.74
CA HIS A 77 -8.79 -0.42 -0.64
C HIS A 77 -8.40 0.94 -1.21
N TRP A 78 -8.45 2.00 -0.40
CA TRP A 78 -7.95 3.31 -0.80
C TRP A 78 -6.45 3.26 -1.13
N ALA A 79 -5.63 2.63 -0.28
CA ALA A 79 -4.19 2.50 -0.51
C ALA A 79 -3.87 1.67 -1.77
N CYS A 80 -4.56 0.54 -1.97
CA CYS A 80 -4.45 -0.27 -3.18
C CYS A 80 -4.78 0.54 -4.44
N GLY A 81 -5.90 1.27 -4.41
CA GLY A 81 -6.33 2.09 -5.53
C GLY A 81 -5.37 3.24 -5.84
N ALA A 82 -4.85 3.92 -4.82
CA ALA A 82 -3.83 4.97 -4.98
C ALA A 82 -2.55 4.44 -5.64
N ALA A 83 -2.09 3.25 -5.21
CA ALA A 83 -0.93 2.60 -5.80
C ALA A 83 -1.20 2.18 -7.26
N PHE A 84 -2.37 1.59 -7.53
CA PHE A 84 -2.78 1.20 -8.88
C PHE A 84 -2.87 2.42 -9.80
N HIS A 85 -3.49 3.50 -9.35
CA HIS A 85 -3.65 4.72 -10.12
C HIS A 85 -2.28 5.35 -10.47
N THR A 86 -1.35 5.36 -9.51
CA THR A 86 0.02 5.81 -9.74
C THR A 86 0.71 4.98 -10.84
N GLN A 87 0.58 3.65 -10.79
CA GLN A 87 1.13 2.76 -11.81
C GLN A 87 0.47 2.98 -13.18
N MET A 88 -0.85 3.11 -13.21
CA MET A 88 -1.62 3.42 -14.41
C MET A 88 -1.12 4.70 -15.09
N LEU A 89 -0.90 5.77 -14.33
CA LEU A 89 -0.35 7.03 -14.85
C LEU A 89 1.08 6.88 -15.38
N ALA A 90 1.90 6.05 -14.73
CA ALA A 90 3.24 5.74 -15.22
C ALA A 90 3.18 4.94 -16.53
N HIS A 91 2.25 4.00 -16.65
CA HIS A 91 1.98 3.27 -17.89
C HIS A 91 1.48 4.21 -19.00
N LEU A 92 0.55 5.12 -18.70
CA LEU A 92 0.05 6.11 -19.65
C LEU A 92 1.20 7.01 -20.17
N SER A 93 2.08 7.47 -19.28
CA SER A 93 3.24 8.27 -19.67
C SER A 93 4.17 7.52 -20.63
N ARG A 94 4.35 6.21 -20.44
CA ARG A 94 5.14 5.37 -21.35
C ARG A 94 4.45 5.17 -22.70
N LEU A 95 3.13 4.97 -22.70
CA LEU A 95 2.34 4.89 -23.92
C LEU A 95 2.44 6.21 -24.70
N GLU A 96 2.39 7.36 -24.04
CA GLU A 96 2.56 8.65 -24.69
C GLU A 96 4.03 8.97 -25.07
N GLU A 97 4.96 8.02 -24.90
CA GLU A 97 6.40 8.19 -25.13
C GLU A 97 7.02 9.37 -24.36
N LYS A 98 6.39 9.76 -23.23
CA LYS A 98 6.92 10.82 -22.38
C LYS A 98 8.20 10.35 -21.73
N ALA A 99 9.20 11.23 -21.72
CA ALA A 99 10.49 10.95 -21.09
C ALA A 99 10.31 10.67 -19.59
N GLU A 100 9.45 11.44 -18.93
CA GLU A 100 9.22 11.46 -17.49
C GLU A 100 7.73 11.29 -17.13
N PRO A 101 7.38 10.46 -16.13
CA PRO A 101 6.01 10.24 -15.70
C PRO A 101 5.54 11.30 -14.68
N PHE A 102 5.49 12.58 -15.10
CA PHE A 102 5.17 13.70 -14.19
C PHE A 102 3.83 13.54 -13.48
N SER A 103 2.77 13.13 -14.21
CA SER A 103 1.45 12.92 -13.61
C SER A 103 1.46 11.83 -12.54
N ALA A 104 2.22 10.75 -12.76
CA ALA A 104 2.34 9.67 -11.78
C ALA A 104 3.02 10.15 -10.50
N ARG A 105 4.07 10.97 -10.61
CA ARG A 105 4.75 11.55 -9.44
C ARG A 105 3.86 12.53 -8.68
N ALA A 106 3.20 13.43 -9.41
CA ALA A 106 2.29 14.39 -8.79
C ALA A 106 1.14 13.67 -8.03
N ALA A 107 0.57 12.63 -8.63
CA ALA A 107 -0.44 11.81 -7.97
C ALA A 107 0.12 11.09 -6.73
N LEU A 108 1.31 10.49 -6.84
CA LEU A 108 1.98 9.82 -5.72
C LEU A 108 2.27 10.76 -4.55
N ASP A 109 2.78 11.96 -4.83
CA ASP A 109 3.03 12.99 -3.82
C ASP A 109 1.72 13.40 -3.13
N GLN A 110 0.64 13.54 -3.90
CA GLN A 110 -0.69 13.79 -3.35
C GLN A 110 -1.15 12.63 -2.44
N TYR A 111 -0.97 11.38 -2.87
CA TYR A 111 -1.35 10.22 -2.04
C TYR A 111 -0.52 10.09 -0.77
N LYS A 112 0.76 10.42 -0.80
CA LYS A 112 1.58 10.52 0.41
C LYS A 112 1.05 11.59 1.37
N GLN A 113 0.61 12.74 0.86
CA GLN A 113 0.00 13.79 1.69
C GLN A 113 -1.38 13.38 2.22
N ASP A 114 -2.17 12.69 1.43
CA ASP A 114 -3.48 12.17 1.82
C ASP A 114 -3.34 11.11 2.91
N LEU A 115 -2.37 10.20 2.79
CA LEU A 115 -2.09 9.18 3.80
C LEU A 115 -1.73 9.81 5.14
N LYS A 116 -0.93 10.89 5.16
CA LYS A 116 -0.64 11.67 6.37
C LYS A 116 -1.90 12.23 7.05
N GLN A 117 -2.94 12.55 6.27
CA GLN A 117 -4.23 13.02 6.81
C GLN A 117 -5.10 11.87 7.30
N ILE A 118 -5.03 10.71 6.63
CA ILE A 118 -5.84 9.53 6.95
C ILE A 118 -5.31 8.81 8.20
N ILE A 119 -3.99 8.73 8.40
CA ILE A 119 -3.38 8.03 9.55
C ILE A 119 -3.95 8.49 10.90
N PRO A 120 -4.09 9.80 11.20
CA PRO A 120 -4.73 10.25 12.43
C PRO A 120 -6.19 9.80 12.58
N ALA A 121 -6.98 9.84 11.49
CA ALA A 121 -8.36 9.36 11.50
C ALA A 121 -8.42 7.85 11.77
N TYR A 122 -7.53 7.07 11.16
CA TYR A 122 -7.40 5.64 11.40
C TYR A 122 -6.95 5.32 12.83
N ARG A 123 -6.04 6.11 13.41
CA ARG A 123 -5.63 5.97 14.82
C ARG A 123 -6.79 6.18 15.78
N ASN A 124 -7.59 7.21 15.54
CA ASN A 124 -8.80 7.47 16.31
C ASN A 124 -9.85 6.36 16.11
N TYR A 125 -9.97 5.80 14.91
CA TYR A 125 -10.81 4.63 14.67
C TYR A 125 -10.34 3.43 15.50
N ARG A 126 -9.04 3.07 15.42
CA ARG A 126 -8.48 1.93 16.14
C ARG A 126 -8.53 2.08 17.66
N SER A 127 -8.43 3.31 18.19
CA SER A 127 -8.61 3.53 19.64
C SER A 127 -10.02 3.23 20.14
N ASN A 128 -11.02 3.22 19.25
CA ASN A 128 -12.40 2.87 19.59
C ASN A 128 -12.72 1.39 19.36
N THR A 129 -11.92 0.69 18.55
CA THR A 129 -12.14 -0.74 18.23
C THR A 129 -11.24 -1.69 19.00
N VAL A 130 -10.03 -1.26 19.39
CA VAL A 130 -9.12 -2.07 20.21
C VAL A 130 -9.50 -1.91 21.68
N VAL A 131 -9.75 -3.04 22.34
CA VAL A 131 -10.05 -3.10 23.77
C VAL A 131 -9.09 -4.05 24.45
N VAL A 132 -8.53 -3.63 25.58
CA VAL A 132 -7.73 -4.50 26.43
C VAL A 132 -8.48 -4.75 27.72
N VAL A 133 -8.56 -6.02 28.13
CA VAL A 133 -9.20 -6.43 29.37
C VAL A 133 -8.17 -7.17 30.22
N LYS A 134 -8.07 -6.83 31.51
CA LYS A 134 -7.28 -7.61 32.45
C LYS A 134 -8.02 -8.89 32.79
N CYS A 135 -7.35 -10.01 32.60
CA CYS A 135 -7.82 -11.29 33.12
C CYS A 135 -7.52 -11.32 34.62
N ARG A 136 -8.52 -11.63 35.44
CA ARG A 136 -8.36 -11.89 36.88
C ARG A 136 -8.83 -13.30 37.19
N GLY A 137 -8.10 -13.97 38.07
CA GLY A 137 -8.28 -15.40 38.35
C GLY A 137 -9.57 -15.71 39.09
N VAL A 138 -10.66 -15.91 38.35
CA VAL A 138 -11.70 -16.87 38.72
C VAL A 138 -11.88 -17.81 37.53
N LEU A 139 -11.59 -19.09 37.73
CA LEU A 139 -11.91 -20.18 36.80
C LEU A 139 -13.43 -20.15 36.53
N LEU A 140 -13.87 -19.49 35.45
CA LEU A 140 -15.25 -19.58 34.97
C LEU A 140 -15.21 -20.01 33.51
N ALA A 141 -15.18 -21.33 33.33
CA ALA A 141 -15.13 -22.02 32.05
C ALA A 141 -16.35 -21.78 31.13
N ASN A 142 -17.25 -20.82 31.41
CA ASN A 142 -18.53 -20.65 30.71
C ASN A 142 -19.14 -19.23 30.76
N LEU A 143 -18.35 -18.14 30.80
CA LEU A 143 -18.94 -16.79 30.75
C LEU A 143 -18.96 -16.20 29.34
N ASP A 144 -20.17 -15.80 28.95
CA ASP A 144 -20.53 -15.02 27.76
C ASP A 144 -19.63 -13.78 27.61
N PRO A 145 -19.03 -13.51 26.43
CA PRO A 145 -18.09 -12.40 26.18
C PRO A 145 -18.64 -10.99 26.48
N CYS A 146 -19.94 -10.87 26.75
CA CYS A 146 -20.65 -9.61 26.96
C CYS A 146 -20.93 -9.26 28.43
N ARG A 147 -20.44 -10.01 29.43
CA ARG A 147 -20.67 -9.71 30.85
C ARG A 147 -19.48 -9.06 31.55
N GLU A 148 -19.77 -8.03 32.35
CA GLU A 148 -18.85 -7.39 33.30
C GLU A 148 -18.28 -8.43 34.27
N VAL A 149 -16.95 -8.57 34.28
CA VAL A 149 -16.22 -9.50 35.14
C VAL A 149 -16.04 -8.85 36.53
N PRO A 150 -16.26 -9.57 37.65
CA PRO A 150 -16.03 -9.04 38.99
C PRO A 150 -14.58 -8.55 39.19
N GLU A 151 -14.40 -7.43 39.90
CA GLU A 151 -13.10 -6.79 40.11
C GLU A 151 -12.18 -7.52 41.12
N ASP A 152 -12.62 -8.59 41.79
CA ASP A 152 -11.83 -9.27 42.82
C ASP A 152 -10.92 -10.39 42.26
N GLY A 153 -9.60 -10.25 42.47
CA GLY A 153 -8.61 -11.29 42.18
C GLY A 153 -7.28 -10.75 41.64
N THR A 154 -6.20 -11.52 41.79
CA THR A 154 -4.90 -11.20 41.19
C THR A 154 -4.96 -11.27 39.67
N MET A 155 -4.34 -10.31 38.99
CA MET A 155 -4.19 -10.32 37.52
C MET A 155 -3.49 -11.61 37.08
N THR A 156 -4.06 -12.29 36.08
CA THR A 156 -3.52 -13.53 35.50
C THR A 156 -3.06 -13.34 34.06
N GLY A 157 -3.41 -12.22 33.43
CA GLY A 157 -3.01 -11.88 32.06
C GLY A 157 -3.81 -10.72 31.48
N LEU A 158 -3.66 -10.52 30.17
CA LEU A 158 -4.41 -9.55 29.38
C LEU A 158 -5.10 -10.26 28.22
N THR A 159 -6.32 -9.86 27.89
CA THR A 159 -6.95 -10.16 26.60
C THR A 159 -7.01 -8.88 25.79
N VAL A 160 -6.35 -8.85 24.64
CA VAL A 160 -6.49 -7.80 23.63
C VAL A 160 -7.53 -8.24 22.63
N MET A 161 -8.56 -7.43 22.41
CA MET A 161 -9.66 -7.69 21.49
C MET A 161 -9.68 -6.59 20.43
N ASP A 162 -9.81 -7.00 19.17
CA ASP A 162 -10.12 -6.11 18.08
C ASP A 162 -11.58 -6.27 17.68
N ARG A 163 -12.40 -5.27 18.00
CA ARG A 163 -13.83 -5.26 17.68
C ARG A 163 -14.11 -5.16 16.19
N GLU A 164 -13.17 -4.66 15.40
CA GLU A 164 -13.33 -4.60 13.95
C GLU A 164 -13.33 -6.00 13.34
N THR A 165 -12.35 -6.82 13.72
CA THR A 165 -12.18 -8.18 13.19
C THR A 165 -12.89 -9.25 14.01
N GLY A 166 -13.33 -8.91 15.23
CA GLY A 166 -13.89 -9.86 16.20
C GLY A 166 -12.85 -10.80 16.79
N LYS A 167 -11.55 -10.57 16.53
CA LYS A 167 -10.46 -11.42 17.03
C LYS A 167 -10.05 -11.00 18.42
N SER A 168 -9.57 -11.96 19.20
CA SER A 168 -8.96 -11.69 20.50
C SER A 168 -7.73 -12.57 20.72
N VAL A 169 -6.77 -12.04 21.47
CA VAL A 169 -5.54 -12.72 21.86
C VAL A 169 -5.39 -12.55 23.36
N SER A 170 -5.17 -13.67 24.06
CA SER A 170 -4.90 -13.65 25.50
C SER A 170 -3.42 -13.90 25.77
N ILE A 171 -2.82 -13.04 26.57
CA ILE A 171 -1.41 -13.05 26.94
C ILE A 171 -1.34 -13.36 28.43
N PRO A 172 -0.83 -14.53 28.83
CA PRO A 172 -0.63 -14.86 30.24
C PRO A 172 0.35 -13.91 30.92
N LEU A 173 0.11 -13.60 32.20
CA LEU A 173 0.99 -12.74 32.99
C LEU A 173 2.43 -13.28 33.06
N SER A 174 2.58 -14.61 33.20
CA SER A 174 3.88 -15.28 33.21
C SER A 174 4.71 -15.00 31.94
N THR A 175 4.06 -14.92 30.78
CA THR A 175 4.70 -14.59 29.50
C THR A 175 5.20 -13.15 29.50
N MET A 176 4.39 -12.20 29.98
CA MET A 176 4.76 -10.79 30.05
C MET A 176 5.94 -10.57 31.02
N GLU A 177 5.90 -11.20 32.19
CA GLU A 177 6.98 -11.11 33.18
C GLU A 177 8.29 -11.70 32.66
N ALA A 178 8.23 -12.83 31.94
CA ALA A 178 9.41 -13.44 31.35
C ALA A 178 10.05 -12.55 30.27
N ASP A 179 9.24 -11.88 29.44
CA ASP A 179 9.73 -10.94 28.43
C ASP A 179 10.35 -9.69 29.07
N ILE A 180 9.75 -9.14 30.13
CA ILE A 180 10.33 -8.02 30.90
C ILE A 180 11.68 -8.42 31.51
N ARG A 181 11.76 -9.59 32.15
CA ARG A 181 13.02 -10.11 32.72
C ARG A 181 14.10 -10.28 31.67
N ARG A 182 13.74 -10.71 30.45
CA ARG A 182 14.70 -10.83 29.34
C ARG A 182 15.24 -9.47 28.88
N ARG A 183 14.41 -8.43 28.89
CA ARG A 183 14.77 -7.09 28.38
C ARG A 183 15.49 -6.21 29.41
N CYS A 184 15.25 -6.44 30.70
CA CYS A 184 15.89 -5.69 31.78
C CYS A 184 17.07 -6.50 32.36
N ASN A 185 18.30 -6.04 32.13
CA ASN A 185 19.50 -6.61 32.75
C ASN A 185 19.54 -6.29 34.26
N ASP A 186 18.90 -7.13 35.07
CA ASP A 186 19.15 -7.46 36.50
C ASP A 186 19.53 -6.36 37.53
N SER A 187 19.37 -5.05 37.28
CA SER A 187 19.98 -4.02 38.14
C SER A 187 19.05 -2.99 38.78
N ASP A 188 17.75 -2.98 38.53
CA ASP A 188 16.81 -2.07 39.22
C ASP A 188 15.54 -2.81 39.63
N HIS A 189 15.52 -3.27 40.89
CA HIS A 189 14.39 -3.94 41.51
C HIS A 189 13.28 -2.95 41.91
N ASN A 190 12.67 -2.30 40.92
CA ASN A 190 11.26 -1.96 41.03
C ASN A 190 10.51 -2.97 40.17
N ALA A 191 10.05 -4.05 40.80
CA ALA A 191 9.17 -5.01 40.17
C ALA A 191 7.94 -4.24 39.65
N LEU A 192 7.90 -4.03 38.34
CA LEU A 192 6.86 -3.27 37.67
C LEU A 192 5.53 -3.98 37.93
N ASN A 193 4.68 -3.40 38.77
CA ASN A 193 3.40 -4.01 39.09
C ASN A 193 2.45 -3.81 37.90
N LEU A 194 2.36 -4.84 37.07
CA LEU A 194 1.53 -4.87 35.86
C LEU A 194 0.04 -4.67 36.17
N ASP A 195 -0.41 -4.95 37.40
CA ASP A 195 -1.79 -4.72 37.79
C ASP A 195 -2.12 -3.25 38.06
N LEU A 196 -1.12 -2.38 38.29
CA LEU A 196 -1.33 -0.93 38.41
C LEU A 196 -1.54 -0.22 37.07
N ILE A 197 -1.07 -0.82 35.97
CA ILE A 197 -1.25 -0.28 34.63
C ILE A 197 -2.71 -0.48 34.22
N THR A 198 -3.42 0.60 33.90
CA THR A 198 -4.84 0.53 33.48
C THR A 198 -5.00 -0.16 32.13
N SER A 199 -6.18 -0.73 31.87
CA SER A 199 -6.51 -1.29 30.55
C SER A 199 -6.31 -0.28 29.42
N ASP A 200 -6.67 0.99 29.65
CA ASP A 200 -6.49 2.07 28.67
C ASP A 200 -5.01 2.34 28.38
N GLN A 201 -4.14 2.27 29.39
CA GLN A 201 -2.70 2.39 29.18
C GLN A 201 -2.14 1.22 28.36
N TYR A 202 -2.62 0.00 28.57
CA TYR A 202 -2.25 -1.14 27.73
C TYR A 202 -2.76 -0.99 26.30
N ALA A 203 -4.01 -0.55 26.12
CA ALA A 203 -4.57 -0.27 24.79
C ALA A 203 -3.75 0.81 24.07
N GLN A 204 -3.37 1.87 24.78
CA GLN A 204 -2.55 2.94 24.23
C GLN A 204 -1.16 2.43 23.83
N ALA A 205 -0.50 1.60 24.65
CA ALA A 205 0.78 1.00 24.31
C ALA A 205 0.72 0.10 23.06
N TYR A 206 -0.36 -0.68 22.91
CA TYR A 206 -0.61 -1.44 21.69
C TYR A 206 -0.76 -0.54 20.47
N LEU A 207 -1.54 0.54 20.57
CA LEU A 207 -1.72 1.50 19.48
C LEU A 207 -0.39 2.20 19.16
N ASP A 208 0.38 2.62 20.15
CA ASP A 208 1.66 3.27 19.92
C ASP A 208 2.64 2.34 19.18
N HIS A 209 2.58 1.03 19.43
CA HIS A 209 3.33 0.05 18.65
C HIS A 209 2.80 -0.08 17.21
N LEU A 210 1.48 -0.19 17.02
CA LEU A 210 0.83 -0.32 15.71
C LEU A 210 1.15 0.86 14.78
N PHE A 211 1.21 2.08 15.34
CA PHE A 211 1.51 3.33 14.63
C PHE A 211 3.00 3.74 14.75
N SER A 212 3.86 2.88 15.29
CA SER A 212 5.30 3.16 15.38
C SER A 212 5.97 3.11 14.00
N SER A 213 7.19 3.64 13.91
CA SER A 213 8.04 3.54 12.71
C SER A 213 8.42 2.10 12.31
N LYS A 214 8.13 1.12 13.16
CA LYS A 214 8.32 -0.31 12.90
C LYS A 214 7.00 -1.07 12.80
N GLY A 215 5.87 -0.37 12.85
CA GLY A 215 4.54 -0.95 12.78
C GLY A 215 4.07 -1.18 11.34
N PRO A 216 2.95 -1.92 11.16
CA PRO A 216 2.37 -2.21 9.84
C PRO A 216 2.05 -0.97 8.99
N LEU A 217 1.72 0.17 9.62
CA LEU A 217 1.47 1.41 8.86
C LEU A 217 2.74 2.03 8.30
N ALA A 218 3.88 1.88 8.98
CA ALA A 218 5.16 2.33 8.43
C ALA A 218 5.54 1.51 7.18
N GLU A 219 5.15 0.23 7.11
CA GLU A 219 5.32 -0.58 5.89
C GLU A 219 4.53 -0.01 4.72
N LEU A 220 3.30 0.47 4.96
CA LEU A 220 2.47 1.12 3.94
C LEU A 220 3.10 2.44 3.45
N GLU A 221 3.57 3.29 4.36
CA GLU A 221 4.29 4.52 3.98
C GLU A 221 5.58 4.22 3.19
N ASN A 222 6.30 3.18 3.61
CA ASN A 222 7.52 2.74 2.94
C ASN A 222 7.22 2.21 1.53
N TYR A 223 6.08 1.53 1.34
CA TYR A 223 5.64 1.08 0.02
C TYR A 223 5.46 2.25 -0.96
N PHE A 224 4.80 3.34 -0.55
CA PHE A 224 4.69 4.55 -1.39
C PHE A 224 6.06 5.22 -1.63
N THR A 225 6.98 5.12 -0.68
CA THR A 225 8.36 5.60 -0.84
C THR A 225 9.11 4.78 -1.90
N GLN A 226 8.99 3.46 -1.87
CA GLN A 226 9.59 2.58 -2.89
C GLN A 226 9.01 2.78 -4.29
N ILE A 227 7.71 3.11 -4.42
CA ILE A 227 7.14 3.50 -5.71
C ILE A 227 7.83 4.76 -6.24
N ASP A 228 8.03 5.76 -5.39
CA ASP A 228 8.66 7.02 -5.76
C ASP A 228 10.10 6.83 -6.21
N GLU A 229 10.87 6.03 -5.46
CA GLU A 229 12.23 5.64 -5.82
C GLU A 229 12.29 4.95 -7.18
N ARG A 230 11.39 4.00 -7.46
CA ARG A 230 11.30 3.33 -8.77
C ARG A 230 10.92 4.27 -9.90
N LEU A 231 10.02 5.22 -9.65
CA LEU A 231 9.72 6.29 -10.60
C LEU A 231 10.93 7.23 -10.78
N GLY A 232 11.76 7.41 -9.76
CA GLY A 232 13.01 8.16 -9.79
C GLY A 232 14.14 7.47 -10.55
N MET A 233 14.32 6.16 -10.40
CA MET A 233 15.38 5.39 -11.09
C MET A 233 15.22 5.39 -12.61
N GLN A 234 13.98 5.44 -13.12
CA GLN A 234 13.71 5.60 -14.56
C GLN A 234 14.35 6.87 -15.17
N ARG A 235 14.69 7.89 -14.35
CA ARG A 235 15.45 9.07 -14.78
C ARG A 235 16.88 8.70 -15.17
N TYR A 236 17.56 7.92 -14.32
CA TYR A 236 18.99 7.66 -14.44
C TYR A 236 19.29 6.70 -15.60
N ASP A 237 18.45 5.70 -15.84
CA ASP A 237 18.64 4.74 -16.92
C ASP A 237 18.45 5.36 -18.31
N LYS A 238 17.54 6.33 -18.46
CA LYS A 238 17.38 7.05 -19.73
C LYS A 238 18.49 8.09 -19.92
N GLN A 239 18.92 8.76 -18.86
CA GLN A 239 19.97 9.77 -18.93
C GLN A 239 21.36 9.16 -19.17
N SER A 240 21.63 7.95 -18.63
CA SER A 240 22.86 7.20 -18.91
C SER A 240 22.89 6.67 -20.35
N LYS A 241 21.77 6.12 -20.85
CA LYS A 241 21.62 5.69 -22.25
C LYS A 241 21.77 6.85 -23.23
N SER A 242 21.19 8.02 -22.92
CA SER A 242 21.36 9.23 -23.75
C SER A 242 22.81 9.71 -23.76
N LYS A 243 23.51 9.73 -22.61
CA LYS A 243 24.93 10.11 -22.55
C LYS A 243 25.84 9.14 -23.29
N ASN A 244 25.57 7.83 -23.22
CA ASN A 244 26.34 6.83 -23.96
C ASN A 244 26.09 6.91 -25.47
N ALA A 245 24.84 7.12 -25.91
CA ALA A 245 24.51 7.30 -27.33
C ALA A 245 25.13 8.58 -27.93
N ILE A 246 25.18 9.68 -27.17
CA ILE A 246 25.86 10.91 -27.59
C ILE A 246 27.37 10.69 -27.68
N ARG A 247 27.96 9.89 -26.79
CA ARG A 247 29.39 9.56 -26.82
C ARG A 247 29.75 8.66 -28.00
N GLU A 248 28.94 7.65 -28.30
CA GLU A 248 29.11 6.80 -29.50
C GLU A 248 28.96 7.59 -30.81
N MET A 249 28.00 8.52 -30.91
CA MET A 249 27.89 9.42 -32.08
C MET A 249 29.07 10.38 -32.21
N THR A 250 29.68 10.78 -31.11
CA THR A 250 30.85 11.68 -31.12
C THR A 250 32.12 10.93 -31.51
N GLU A 251 32.26 9.66 -31.08
CA GLU A 251 33.39 8.80 -31.44
C GLU A 251 33.32 8.34 -32.91
N GLN A 252 32.12 8.16 -33.49
CA GLN A 252 31.97 7.88 -34.93
C GLN A 252 32.17 9.08 -35.85
N ARG A 253 32.14 10.33 -35.32
CA ARG A 253 32.37 11.55 -36.11
C ARG A 253 33.84 11.97 -36.18
N GLY A 254 34.74 11.22 -35.56
CA GLY A 254 36.16 11.52 -35.44
C GLY A 254 37.07 11.01 -36.56
N GLU A 255 36.57 10.19 -37.49
CA GLU A 255 37.37 9.62 -38.57
C GLU A 255 36.90 10.12 -39.94
N VAL A 256 37.21 11.39 -40.23
CA VAL A 256 37.07 11.96 -41.57
C VAL A 256 38.35 11.65 -42.35
N HIS A 257 38.27 10.70 -43.27
CA HIS A 257 39.17 10.66 -44.42
C HIS A 257 38.39 10.99 -45.70
N LEU A 258 38.65 12.20 -46.19
CA LEU A 258 38.26 12.73 -47.49
C LEU A 258 38.97 11.98 -48.63
N SER A 259 38.23 11.60 -49.67
CA SER A 259 38.68 11.77 -51.06
C SER A 259 37.49 11.84 -52.01
N ASP A 260 37.46 12.91 -52.79
CA ASP A 260 36.56 13.19 -53.91
C ASP A 260 36.78 12.26 -55.12
N MET A 261 35.72 11.93 -55.87
CA MET A 261 35.48 12.38 -57.27
C MET A 261 34.39 11.54 -58.00
N VAL A 262 33.38 12.26 -58.52
CA VAL A 262 32.84 12.28 -59.91
C VAL A 262 32.04 11.09 -60.51
N GLU A 263 30.81 11.48 -60.93
CA GLU A 263 29.91 11.04 -62.03
C GLU A 263 29.44 9.58 -62.21
N GLY A 264 28.12 9.44 -62.34
CA GLY A 264 27.52 8.86 -63.56
C GLY A 264 26.76 7.53 -63.44
N ASN A 265 25.45 7.62 -63.72
CA ASN A 265 24.53 6.62 -64.30
C ASN A 265 23.89 5.48 -63.48
N THR A 266 22.61 5.34 -63.84
CA THR A 266 21.55 4.35 -63.64
C THR A 266 21.99 2.88 -63.71
N GLU A 267 21.53 2.03 -62.79
CA GLU A 267 20.71 0.83 -63.06
C GLU A 267 20.40 0.00 -61.79
N GLN A 268 19.33 -0.78 -61.90
CA GLN A 268 18.71 -1.64 -60.89
C GLN A 268 19.63 -2.78 -60.40
N GLN A 269 19.57 -3.14 -59.10
CA GLN A 269 19.49 -4.56 -58.71
C GLN A 269 19.09 -4.82 -57.24
N LYS A 270 18.04 -5.63 -57.12
CA LYS A 270 17.74 -6.73 -56.18
C LYS A 270 18.37 -6.80 -54.77
N ILE A 271 17.45 -6.95 -53.82
CA ILE A 271 17.32 -8.04 -52.82
C ILE A 271 18.63 -8.48 -52.13
N GLY A 272 18.81 -7.99 -50.91
CA GLY A 272 19.63 -8.63 -49.88
C GLY A 272 18.80 -8.72 -48.60
N ALA A 273 18.33 -9.93 -48.28
CA ALA A 273 17.67 -10.25 -47.03
C ALA A 273 18.60 -9.90 -45.86
N LYS A 274 18.10 -9.12 -44.91
CA LYS A 274 18.68 -9.03 -43.57
C LYS A 274 17.60 -9.42 -42.60
N GLU A 275 17.74 -10.63 -42.07
CA GLU A 275 16.95 -11.19 -40.99
C GLU A 275 16.79 -10.15 -39.89
N ILE A 276 15.56 -9.73 -39.66
CA ILE A 276 15.19 -8.96 -38.48
C ILE A 276 15.21 -9.98 -37.36
N GLY A 277 16.35 -10.02 -36.67
CA GLY A 277 16.54 -10.77 -35.44
C GLY A 277 15.43 -10.40 -34.46
N GLU A 278 14.65 -11.42 -34.16
CA GLU A 278 13.67 -11.53 -33.10
C GLU A 278 14.30 -11.03 -31.80
N TRP A 279 13.93 -9.82 -31.35
CA TRP A 279 14.20 -9.36 -29.99
C TRP A 279 12.92 -9.55 -29.18
N THR A 280 12.64 -10.81 -28.86
CA THR A 280 11.84 -11.20 -27.71
C THR A 280 12.53 -10.67 -26.45
N THR A 281 12.20 -9.43 -26.07
CA THR A 281 12.46 -8.97 -24.70
C THR A 281 11.26 -9.38 -23.87
N GLU A 282 11.30 -10.63 -23.42
CA GLU A 282 10.60 -11.08 -22.22
C GLU A 282 11.08 -10.21 -21.04
N HIS A 283 10.37 -9.12 -20.79
CA HIS A 283 10.35 -8.46 -19.49
C HIS A 283 8.95 -8.58 -18.90
N THR A 284 8.45 -9.81 -18.86
CA THR A 284 7.54 -10.28 -17.85
C THR A 284 8.34 -10.56 -16.58
N ASP A 285 8.65 -9.52 -15.81
CA ASP A 285 8.95 -9.69 -14.40
C ASP A 285 8.63 -8.39 -13.65
N GLY A 286 7.63 -8.47 -12.78
CA GLY A 286 7.10 -7.31 -12.07
C GLY A 286 5.63 -7.44 -11.66
N ALA A 287 4.94 -8.50 -12.10
CA ALA A 287 3.72 -8.97 -11.44
C ALA A 287 4.09 -9.69 -10.13
N ALA A 288 4.84 -9.02 -9.26
CA ALA A 288 4.93 -9.43 -7.87
C ALA A 288 3.52 -9.27 -7.29
N SER A 289 2.87 -10.41 -7.09
CA SER A 289 1.60 -10.59 -6.42
C SER A 289 1.41 -9.57 -5.30
N LEU A 290 0.47 -8.63 -5.47
CA LEU A 290 0.00 -7.71 -4.44
C LEU A 290 -0.73 -8.51 -3.37
N LYS A 291 0.01 -9.18 -2.50
CA LYS A 291 -0.44 -9.44 -1.13
C LYS A 291 0.04 -8.27 -0.29
N LEU A 292 -0.76 -7.20 -0.25
CA LEU A 292 -0.72 -6.27 0.88
C LEU A 292 -1.23 -7.04 2.09
N SER A 293 -0.33 -7.82 2.66
CA SER A 293 -0.46 -8.44 3.96
C SER A 293 -0.38 -7.33 5.00
N ILE A 294 -1.48 -6.58 5.16
CA ILE A 294 -1.83 -6.10 6.50
C ILE A 294 -2.33 -7.35 7.24
N VAL A 295 -1.47 -8.35 7.38
CA VAL A 295 -1.64 -9.37 8.39
C VAL A 295 -1.12 -8.67 9.62
N GLU A 296 -2.05 -8.27 10.48
CA GLU A 296 -1.77 -8.08 11.89
C GLU A 296 -0.83 -9.21 12.29
N THR A 297 0.37 -8.85 12.75
CA THR A 297 1.39 -9.77 13.27
C THR A 297 0.73 -11.00 13.87
N GLN A 298 0.74 -12.12 13.15
CA GLN A 298 0.45 -13.38 13.79
C GLN A 298 1.61 -13.59 14.76
N PRO A 299 1.39 -13.75 16.07
CA PRO A 299 2.43 -14.29 16.92
C PRO A 299 2.67 -15.70 16.39
N GLU A 300 3.90 -15.98 15.97
CA GLU A 300 4.31 -17.29 15.49
C GLU A 300 3.87 -18.36 16.50
N GLU A 301 3.08 -19.33 16.05
CA GLU A 301 2.97 -20.64 16.70
C GLU A 301 4.27 -21.42 16.43
N SER A 302 5.39 -20.94 16.96
CA SER A 302 6.62 -21.72 17.01
C SER A 302 6.65 -22.50 18.32
N LEU A 303 5.85 -23.56 18.43
CA LEU A 303 6.06 -24.66 19.40
C LEU A 303 5.20 -25.89 19.04
N SER A 304 5.70 -26.75 18.15
CA SER A 304 5.71 -28.22 18.36
C SER A 304 6.29 -28.95 17.15
N GLN A 305 7.62 -29.07 17.12
CA GLN A 305 8.30 -30.21 16.53
C GLN A 305 9.60 -30.46 17.30
N ALA A 306 9.51 -31.31 18.32
CA ALA A 306 10.58 -32.21 18.77
C ALA A 306 10.03 -33.08 19.91
N ASP A 307 9.99 -34.39 19.63
CA ASP A 307 9.83 -35.58 20.47
C ASP A 307 8.55 -35.81 21.28
#